data_AF-A0A7V6ANF5-F1
#
_entry.id   AF-A0A7V6ANF5-F1
#
_cell.length_a   1.000
_cell.length_b   1.000
_cell.length_c   1.000
_cell.angle_alpha   90.00
_cell.angle_beta   90.00
_cell.angle_gamma   90.00
#
_symmetry.space_group_name_H-M   'P 1'
#
loop_
_entity.id
_entity.type
_entity.pdbx_description
1 polymer ?
#
loop_
_entity_poly.entity_id
_entity_poly.type
_entity_poly.pdbx_seq_one_letter_code
_entity_poly.pdbx_strand_id
1 'polypeptide(L)'
;MDNKLDEKRTFAYFKNSSELSVLDATLQLSYKIQYVYNEQGKIIREEKTDNSGFVSKRVLYTYDSRGNLLSEEKYMNGKFAQKTTHVYDQAGRLIEVYIETSPSEKFLAKQYVYDAKGLLV
;
A
#
# COMPACT_ATOMS: atom_id res chain seq x y z
N MET A 1 -37.47 3.62 14.63
CA MET A 1 -36.05 3.34 14.35
C MET A 1 -35.41 4.69 14.14
N ASP A 2 -34.65 5.18 15.12
CA ASP A 2 -34.02 6.50 15.01
C ASP A 2 -32.88 6.43 14.01
N ASN A 3 -33.00 7.22 12.94
CA ASN A 3 -32.05 7.31 11.85
C ASN A 3 -30.84 8.17 12.28
N LYS A 4 -30.08 7.67 13.27
CA LYS A 4 -28.90 8.36 13.79
C LYS A 4 -27.72 8.14 12.85
N LEU A 5 -27.05 9.23 12.48
CA LEU A 5 -25.81 9.17 11.72
C LEU A 5 -24.70 8.60 12.61
N ASP A 6 -24.14 7.45 12.25
CA ASP A 6 -22.99 6.87 12.97
C ASP A 6 -21.66 7.38 12.41
N GLU A 7 -21.56 7.51 11.09
CA GLU A 7 -20.38 8.04 10.41
C GLU A 7 -20.74 8.70 9.08
N LYS A 8 -19.90 9.64 8.64
CA LYS A 8 -19.93 10.21 7.29
C LYS A 8 -18.60 9.96 6.59
N ARG A 9 -18.66 9.63 5.30
CA ARG A 9 -17.47 9.45 4.45
C ARG A 9 -17.48 10.47 3.33
N THR A 10 -16.33 11.07 3.04
CA THR A 10 -16.15 12.01 1.94
C THR A 10 -14.93 11.63 1.12
N PHE A 11 -15.04 11.73 -0.21
CA PHE A 11 -13.96 11.44 -1.15
C PHE A 11 -13.54 12.73 -1.86
N ALA A 12 -12.24 12.98 -1.93
CA ALA A 12 -11.65 14.07 -2.70
C ALA A 12 -10.62 13.50 -3.68
N TYR A 13 -10.61 14.03 -4.90
CA TYR A 13 -9.68 13.64 -5.96
C TYR A 13 -8.89 14.87 -6.40
N PHE A 14 -7.57 14.70 -6.46
CA PHE A 14 -6.60 15.71 -6.87
C PHE A 14 -5.78 15.16 -8.04
N LYS A 15 -4.98 16.02 -8.69
CA LYS A 15 -4.21 15.65 -9.89
C LYS A 15 -3.42 14.34 -9.76
N ASN A 16 -2.76 14.12 -8.63
CA ASN A 16 -1.91 12.96 -8.36
C ASN A 16 -2.21 12.28 -7.02
N SER A 17 -3.35 12.58 -6.40
CA SER A 17 -3.72 11.97 -5.12
C SER A 17 -5.22 11.89 -4.94
N SER A 18 -5.66 11.00 -4.06
CA SER A 18 -7.05 10.92 -3.60
C SER A 18 -7.07 10.80 -2.09
N GLU A 19 -8.10 11.34 -1.47
CA GLU A 19 -8.28 11.33 -0.02
C GLU A 19 -9.69 10.82 0.32
N LEU A 20 -9.75 9.87 1.26
CA LEU A 20 -10.97 9.48 1.96
C LEU A 20 -10.90 10.07 3.37
N SER A 21 -11.87 10.90 3.73
CA SER A 21 -12.05 11.38 5.11
C SER A 21 -13.26 10.69 5.75
N VAL A 22 -13.08 10.20 6.96
CA VAL A 22 -14.13 9.58 7.79
C VAL A 22 -14.40 10.49 8.97
N LEU A 23 -15.66 10.92 9.12
CA LEU A 23 -16.13 11.78 10.18
C LEU A 23 -17.09 11.02 11.09
N ASP A 24 -17.06 11.33 12.38
CA ASP A 24 -17.98 10.77 13.36
C ASP A 24 -19.41 11.34 13.24
N ALA A 25 -20.31 10.89 14.11
CA ALA A 25 -21.69 11.37 14.23
C ALA A 25 -21.81 12.89 14.44
N THR A 26 -20.77 13.54 14.99
CA THR A 26 -20.71 15.00 15.21
C THR A 26 -20.05 15.75 14.06
N LEU A 27 -19.77 15.05 12.96
CA LEU A 27 -19.07 15.56 11.77
C LEU A 27 -17.65 16.04 12.07
N GLN A 28 -17.03 15.55 13.14
CA GLN A 28 -15.60 15.76 13.38
C GLN A 28 -14.80 14.69 12.66
N LEU A 29 -13.67 15.08 12.07
CA LEU A 29 -12.76 14.12 11.44
C LEU A 29 -12.32 13.09 12.50
N SER A 30 -12.44 11.81 12.17
CA SER A 30 -11.87 10.72 12.96
C SER A 30 -10.50 10.35 12.39
N TYR A 31 -10.45 10.07 11.09
CA TYR A 31 -9.21 9.84 10.36
C TYR A 31 -9.41 10.07 8.87
N LYS A 32 -8.30 10.17 8.15
CA LYS A 32 -8.26 10.18 6.70
C LYS A 32 -7.25 9.20 6.14
N ILE A 33 -7.48 8.77 4.91
CA ILE A 33 -6.58 7.92 4.13
C ILE A 33 -6.23 8.66 2.84
N GLN A 34 -4.95 8.86 2.58
CA GLN A 34 -4.45 9.46 1.36
C GLN A 34 -3.73 8.42 0.50
N TYR A 35 -4.01 8.44 -0.79
CA TYR A 35 -3.27 7.71 -1.82
C TYR A 35 -2.57 8.72 -2.73
N VAL A 36 -1.29 8.50 -3.02
CA VAL A 36 -0.52 9.29 -4.01
C VAL A 36 -0.14 8.38 -5.16
N TYR A 37 -0.27 8.87 -6.38
CA TYR A 37 -0.05 8.12 -7.61
C TYR A 37 1.14 8.65 -8.40
N ASN A 38 1.85 7.76 -9.10
CA ASN A 38 2.79 8.15 -10.14
C ASN A 38 2.06 8.54 -11.44
N GLU A 39 2.82 8.96 -12.45
CA GLU A 39 2.27 9.39 -13.76
C GLU A 39 1.54 8.27 -14.52
N GLN A 40 1.82 7.00 -14.20
CA GLN A 40 1.13 5.83 -14.75
C GLN A 40 -0.16 5.49 -13.98
N GLY A 41 -0.54 6.29 -12.98
CA GLY A 41 -1.72 6.05 -12.15
C GLY A 41 -1.54 4.96 -11.09
N LYS A 42 -0.31 4.48 -10.83
CA LYS A 42 -0.03 3.47 -9.79
C LYS A 42 0.25 4.15 -8.46
N ILE A 43 -0.27 3.56 -7.37
CA ILE A 43 -0.07 4.08 -6.01
C ILE A 43 1.41 3.98 -5.65
N ILE A 44 2.03 5.09 -5.24
CA ILE A 44 3.40 5.14 -4.71
C ILE A 44 3.42 5.38 -3.19
N ARG A 45 2.33 5.87 -2.62
CA ARG A 45 2.17 6.05 -1.18
C ARG A 45 0.71 5.88 -0.74
N GLU A 46 0.51 5.11 0.33
CA GLU A 46 -0.71 5.07 1.13
C GLU A 46 -0.40 5.63 2.53
N GLU A 47 -1.27 6.47 3.10
CA GLU A 47 -1.08 7.01 4.45
C GLU A 47 -2.42 7.12 5.19
N LYS A 48 -2.49 6.65 6.45
CA LYS A 48 -3.63 6.83 7.35
C LYS A 48 -3.26 7.77 8.49
N THR A 49 -3.95 8.90 8.55
CA THR A 49 -3.70 9.98 9.51
C THR A 49 -4.93 10.22 10.36
N ASP A 50 -4.80 10.26 11.68
CA ASP A 50 -5.90 10.62 12.56
C ASP A 50 -6.15 12.14 12.57
N ASN A 51 -7.13 12.57 13.36
CA ASN A 51 -7.52 13.97 13.48
C ASN A 51 -6.50 14.88 14.18
N SER A 52 -5.53 14.30 14.89
CA SER A 52 -4.41 15.03 15.49
C SER A 52 -3.26 15.25 14.51
N GLY A 53 -3.32 14.63 13.33
CA GLY A 53 -2.24 14.62 12.34
C GLY A 53 -1.26 13.46 12.53
N PHE A 54 -1.53 12.52 13.44
CA PHE A 54 -0.66 11.38 13.68
C PHE A 54 -0.85 10.30 12.60
N VAL A 55 0.27 9.86 12.01
CA VAL A 55 0.29 8.85 10.94
C VAL A 55 0.41 7.45 11.55
N SER A 56 -0.74 6.78 11.65
CA SER A 56 -0.84 5.41 12.19
C SER A 56 -0.32 4.33 11.24
N LYS A 57 -0.44 4.56 9.93
CA LYS A 57 0.01 3.64 8.87
C LYS A 57 0.58 4.44 7.70
N ARG A 58 1.71 4.00 7.16
CA ARG A 58 2.24 4.44 5.87
C ARG A 58 2.74 3.24 5.07
N VAL A 59 2.44 3.20 3.78
CA VAL A 59 2.97 2.20 2.85
C VAL A 59 3.60 2.91 1.67
N LEU A 60 4.82 2.55 1.30
CA LEU A 60 5.53 3.05 0.13
C LEU A 60 5.66 1.94 -0.92
N TYR A 61 5.44 2.29 -2.17
CA TYR A 61 5.46 1.35 -3.28
C TYR A 61 6.47 1.78 -4.33
N THR A 62 7.21 0.82 -4.89
CA THR A 62 8.12 1.05 -6.02
C THR A 62 7.79 0.10 -7.16
N TYR A 63 8.09 0.52 -8.39
CA TYR A 63 7.77 -0.24 -9.59
C TYR A 63 8.94 -0.25 -10.57
N ASP A 64 9.03 -1.30 -11.38
CA ASP A 64 9.93 -1.33 -12.53
C ASP A 64 9.38 -0.48 -13.68
N SER A 65 10.15 -0.34 -14.76
CA SER A 65 9.76 0.44 -15.94
C SER A 65 8.57 -0.16 -16.71
N ARG A 66 8.29 -1.46 -16.52
CA ARG A 66 7.12 -2.16 -17.07
C ARG A 66 5.90 -2.04 -16.15
N GLY A 67 6.08 -1.43 -14.97
CA GLY A 67 5.06 -1.24 -13.96
C GLY A 67 4.86 -2.45 -13.04
N ASN A 68 5.75 -3.44 -13.03
CA ASN A 68 5.68 -4.51 -12.03
C ASN A 68 6.07 -3.96 -10.66
N LEU A 69 5.36 -4.38 -9.61
CA LEU A 69 5.60 -3.94 -8.24
C LEU A 69 6.94 -4.49 -7.74
N LEU A 70 7.94 -3.66 -7.48
CA LEU A 70 9.24 -4.10 -6.97
C LEU A 70 9.24 -4.25 -5.46
N SER A 71 8.64 -3.30 -4.74
CA SER A 71 8.60 -3.35 -3.28
C SER A 71 7.39 -2.68 -2.66
N GLU A 72 7.02 -3.18 -1.49
CA GLU A 72 6.09 -2.55 -0.54
C GLU A 72 6.79 -2.37 0.79
N GLU A 73 6.86 -1.16 1.31
CA GLU A 73 7.47 -0.87 2.61
C GLU A 73 6.43 -0.29 3.56
N LYS A 74 6.13 -1.02 4.65
CA LYS A 74 5.08 -0.73 5.62
C LYS A 74 5.65 -0.17 6.90
N TYR A 75 5.06 0.93 7.34
CA TYR A 75 5.35 1.58 8.60
C TYR A 75 4.08 1.67 9.44
N MET A 76 4.17 1.29 10.71
CA MET A 76 3.09 1.39 11.69
C MET A 76 3.53 2.33 12.82
N ASN A 77 2.73 3.34 13.12
CA ASN A 77 3.02 4.33 14.16
C ASN A 77 4.43 4.94 14.01
N GLY A 78 4.82 5.25 12.76
CA GLY A 78 6.15 5.80 12.42
C GLY A 78 7.32 4.82 12.46
N LYS A 79 7.10 3.55 12.83
CA LYS A 79 8.14 2.51 12.89
C LYS A 79 8.06 1.58 11.69
N PHE A 80 9.21 1.17 11.16
CA PHE A 80 9.28 0.12 10.15
C PHE A 80 8.62 -1.15 10.70
N ALA A 81 7.72 -1.74 9.92
CA ALA A 81 7.00 -2.95 10.28
C ALA A 81 7.39 -4.13 9.39
N GLN A 82 7.47 -3.90 8.07
CA GLN A 82 7.77 -4.94 7.10
C GLN A 82 8.12 -4.32 5.75
N LYS A 83 9.01 -4.96 4.99
CA LYS A 83 9.16 -4.75 3.56
C LYS A 83 8.96 -6.06 2.80
N THR A 84 8.22 -6.00 1.70
CA THR A 84 8.06 -7.11 0.76
C THR A 84 8.73 -6.72 -0.55
N THR A 85 9.59 -7.59 -1.08
CA THR A 85 10.28 -7.37 -2.37
C THR A 85 9.90 -8.47 -3.34
N HIS A 86 9.59 -8.11 -4.58
CA HIS A 86 9.20 -9.03 -5.64
C HIS A 86 10.27 -9.05 -6.74
N VAL A 87 10.64 -10.25 -7.19
CA VAL A 87 11.61 -10.46 -8.26
C VAL A 87 10.90 -11.08 -9.44
N TYR A 88 11.15 -10.55 -10.63
CA TYR A 88 10.54 -11.00 -11.87
C TYR A 88 11.60 -11.49 -12.84
N ASP A 89 11.24 -12.45 -13.67
CA ASP A 89 12.06 -12.82 -14.81
C ASP A 89 11.94 -11.83 -15.99
N GLN A 90 12.66 -12.12 -17.07
CA GLN A 90 12.64 -11.31 -18.29
C GLN A 90 11.27 -11.25 -18.95
N ALA A 91 10.42 -12.28 -18.80
CA ALA A 91 9.05 -12.28 -19.30
C ALA A 91 8.07 -11.50 -18.40
N GLY A 92 8.52 -11.01 -17.24
CA GLY A 92 7.69 -10.29 -16.27
C GLY A 92 6.88 -11.21 -15.35
N ARG A 93 7.27 -12.49 -15.26
CA ARG A 93 6.64 -13.46 -14.34
C ARG A 93 7.32 -13.36 -12.98
N LEU A 94 6.54 -13.38 -11.91
CA LEU A 94 7.04 -13.31 -10.53
C LEU A 94 7.76 -14.61 -10.18
N ILE A 95 9.06 -14.55 -9.89
CA ILE A 95 9.86 -15.73 -9.56
C ILE A 95 10.19 -15.83 -8.08
N GLU A 96 10.29 -14.70 -7.36
CA GLU A 96 10.61 -14.71 -5.93
C GLU A 96 9.89 -13.60 -5.17
N VAL A 97 9.55 -13.89 -3.91
CA VAL A 97 9.05 -12.91 -2.95
C VAL A 97 9.88 -13.01 -1.68
N TYR A 98 10.46 -11.88 -1.27
CA TYR A 98 11.21 -11.75 -0.03
C TYR A 98 10.42 -10.94 0.98
N ILE A 99 10.49 -11.34 2.24
CA ILE A 99 9.96 -10.57 3.37
C ILE A 99 11.13 -10.14 4.26
N GLU A 100 11.11 -8.86 4.61
CA GLU A 100 12.03 -8.23 5.54
C GLU A 100 11.22 -7.69 6.74
N THR A 101 11.44 -8.21 7.94
CA THR A 101 10.78 -7.76 9.19
C THR A 101 11.66 -6.81 9.99
N SER A 102 12.96 -6.79 9.68
CA SER A 102 13.94 -5.82 10.16
C SER A 102 15.09 -5.72 9.14
N PRO A 103 15.98 -4.70 9.23
CA PRO A 103 17.14 -4.59 8.33
C PRO A 103 18.05 -5.83 8.29
N SER A 104 18.05 -6.62 9.36
CA SER A 104 18.87 -7.84 9.49
C SER A 104 18.10 -9.14 9.26
N GLU A 105 16.77 -9.08 9.13
CA GLU A 105 15.93 -10.26 9.00
C GLU A 105 15.21 -10.22 7.66
N LYS A 106 15.84 -10.84 6.66
CA LYS A 106 15.32 -11.04 5.32
C LYS A 106 15.26 -12.52 5.01
N PHE A 107 14.12 -12.99 4.52
CA PHE A 107 13.98 -14.39 4.08
C PHE A 107 13.17 -14.50 2.80
N LEU A 108 13.45 -15.57 2.05
CA LEU A 108 12.67 -15.96 0.88
C LEU A 108 11.32 -16.52 1.37
N ALA A 109 10.24 -15.81 1.09
CA ALA A 109 8.90 -16.18 1.48
C ALA A 109 8.23 -17.09 0.45
N LYS A 110 8.47 -16.84 -0.83
CA LYS A 110 7.93 -17.64 -1.95
C LYS A 110 8.92 -17.70 -3.09
N GLN A 111 8.96 -18.83 -3.78
CA GLN A 111 9.67 -19.02 -5.04
C GLN A 111 8.74 -19.72 -6.03
N TYR A 112 8.81 -19.31 -7.29
CA TYR A 112 7.98 -19.80 -8.37
C TYR A 112 8.86 -20.22 -9.54
N VAL A 113 8.59 -21.40 -10.08
CA VAL A 113 9.27 -21.93 -11.27
C VAL A 113 8.23 -22.10 -12.36
N TYR A 114 8.59 -21.72 -13.59
CA TYR A 114 7.69 -21.83 -14.73
C TYR A 114 8.31 -22.71 -15.80
N ASP A 115 7.48 -23.53 -16.43
CA ASP A 115 7.88 -24.28 -17.61
C ASP A 115 8.07 -23.37 -18.84
N ALA A 116 8.49 -23.98 -19.95
CA ALA A 116 8.69 -23.27 -21.23
C ALA A 116 7.39 -22.69 -21.82
N LYS A 117 6.21 -23.15 -21.39
CA LYS A 117 4.90 -22.62 -21.78
C LYS A 117 4.43 -21.50 -20.86
N GLY A 118 5.17 -21.22 -19.79
CA GLY A 118 4.84 -20.21 -18.79
C GLY A 118 3.84 -20.68 -17.74
N LEU A 119 3.64 -21.98 -17.59
CA LEU A 119 2.83 -22.55 -16.53
C LEU A 119 3.68 -22.76 -15.27
N LEU A 120 3.10 -22.47 -14.11
CA LEU A 120 3.73 -22.74 -12.83
C LEU A 120 3.90 -24.25 -12.63
N VAL A 121 5.08 -24.68 -12.17
CA VAL A 121 5.43 -26.09 -11.90
C VAL A 121 5.89 -26.32 -10.48
#